data_AF-A0A9E3TSC1-F1
#
_entry.id   AF-A0A9E3TSC1-F1
#
_cell.length_a   1.000
_cell.length_b   1.000
_cell.length_c   1.000
_cell.angle_alpha   90.00
_cell.angle_beta   90.00
_cell.angle_gamma   90.00
#
_symmetry.space_group_name_H-M   'P 1'
#
loop_
_entity.id
_entity.type
_entity.pdbx_description
1 polymer ?
#
loop_
_entity_poly.entity_id
_entity_poly.type
_entity_poly.pdbx_seq_one_letter_code
_entity_poly.pdbx_strand_id
1 'polypeptide(L)'
;MFKAMGKYIRAVFYLVTFRIDKASETLRTNPGVMSATYDRIIDEKRSRINQYKDAIAAMIAQEESKKQKVKQLTEEIEKLQKLKAGAAAKARKVAQRHNGDVDATKADPEYQKCQSAFKDFSSTLEEKEARANELEGDIEELVKNIAGHKINIQSQMRDLEKLAEEKQDAVASVLSATEEKQIADIMTGLSEDRTSEELRELRELRGKANAEARMSREMAGLDTKRAEEEFLEFAQANEANDEFDRLIGLAGKSEEGPDSATTEPTKIPEA
;
A
#
# COMPACT_ATOMS: atom_id res chain seq x y z
N MET A 1 24.54 -27.43 9.54
CA MET A 1 23.37 -27.06 10.37
C MET A 1 22.81 -25.65 10.11
N PHE A 2 23.61 -24.63 9.78
CA PHE A 2 23.12 -23.25 9.54
C PHE A 2 22.21 -23.04 8.30
N LYS A 3 22.35 -23.82 7.23
CA LYS A 3 21.43 -23.79 6.07
C LYS A 3 20.02 -24.34 6.36
N ALA A 4 19.88 -25.20 7.39
CA ALA A 4 18.58 -25.72 7.80
C ALA A 4 17.81 -24.70 8.66
N MET A 5 18.49 -24.04 9.60
CA MET A 5 17.91 -22.97 10.43
C MET A 5 17.35 -21.80 9.59
N GLY A 6 18.08 -21.39 8.54
CA GLY A 6 17.63 -20.31 7.64
C GLY A 6 16.39 -20.67 6.81
N LYS A 7 16.17 -21.96 6.50
CA LYS A 7 14.95 -22.42 5.82
C LYS A 7 13.74 -22.39 6.76
N TYR A 8 13.91 -22.74 8.04
CA TYR A 8 12.83 -22.66 9.03
C TYR A 8 12.40 -21.22 9.31
N ILE A 9 13.35 -20.29 9.48
CA ILE A 9 13.02 -18.87 9.69
C ILE A 9 12.29 -18.28 8.47
N ARG A 10 12.73 -18.62 7.26
CA ARG A 10 12.06 -18.20 6.02
C ARG A 10 10.66 -18.80 5.89
N ALA A 11 10.48 -20.07 6.26
CA ALA A 11 9.17 -20.71 6.27
C ALA A 11 8.21 -20.08 7.29
N VAL A 12 8.70 -19.72 8.49
CA VAL A 12 7.91 -18.99 9.49
C VAL A 12 7.51 -17.61 8.97
N PHE A 13 8.41 -16.88 8.31
CA PHE A 13 8.09 -15.57 7.72
C PHE A 13 7.03 -15.68 6.62
N TYR A 14 7.15 -16.67 5.72
CA TYR A 14 6.12 -16.94 4.71
C TYR A 14 4.78 -17.38 5.30
N LEU A 15 4.80 -18.11 6.42
CA LEU A 15 3.58 -18.55 7.11
C LEU A 15 2.88 -17.35 7.78
N VAL A 16 3.64 -16.40 8.33
CA VAL A 16 3.10 -15.14 8.85
C VAL A 16 2.51 -14.28 7.74
N THR A 17 3.23 -14.05 6.63
CA THR A 17 2.69 -13.27 5.50
C THR A 17 1.46 -13.95 4.89
N PHE A 18 1.51 -15.27 4.68
CA PHE A 18 0.37 -16.02 4.13
C PHE A 18 -0.85 -15.99 5.05
N ARG A 19 -0.67 -16.06 6.37
CA ARG A 19 -1.78 -15.94 7.33
C ARG A 19 -2.34 -14.52 7.41
N ILE A 20 -1.49 -13.49 7.28
CA ILE A 20 -1.93 -12.10 7.21
C ILE A 20 -2.71 -11.84 5.92
N ASP A 21 -2.24 -12.36 4.79
CA ASP A 21 -2.90 -12.23 3.49
C ASP A 21 -4.27 -12.93 3.49
N LYS A 22 -4.36 -14.17 4.01
CA LYS A 22 -5.64 -14.88 4.16
C LYS A 22 -6.59 -14.21 5.15
N ALA A 23 -6.08 -13.69 6.26
CA ALA A 23 -6.89 -12.95 7.22
C ALA A 23 -7.42 -11.64 6.59
N SER A 24 -6.58 -10.93 5.83
CA SER A 24 -6.98 -9.74 5.09
C SER A 24 -8.04 -10.05 4.03
N GLU A 25 -7.90 -11.14 3.29
CA GLU A 25 -8.88 -11.57 2.29
C GLU A 25 -10.22 -11.93 2.93
N THR A 26 -10.19 -12.69 4.03
CA THR A 26 -11.40 -13.05 4.80
C THR A 26 -12.08 -11.83 5.43
N LEU A 27 -11.29 -10.86 5.91
CA LEU A 27 -11.79 -9.60 6.45
C LEU A 27 -12.43 -8.73 5.34
N ARG A 28 -11.86 -8.69 4.14
CA ARG A 28 -12.42 -7.94 3.01
C ARG A 28 -13.73 -8.54 2.48
N THR A 29 -13.93 -9.85 2.64
CA THR A 29 -15.19 -10.53 2.34
C THR A 29 -16.22 -10.46 3.47
N ASN A 30 -15.91 -9.80 4.59
CA ASN A 30 -16.89 -9.62 5.65
C ASN A 30 -17.85 -8.47 5.30
N PRO A 31 -19.18 -8.67 5.32
CA PRO A 31 -20.15 -7.63 4.99
C PRO A 31 -19.98 -6.33 5.79
N GLY A 32 -19.65 -6.44 7.09
CA GLY A 32 -19.46 -5.28 7.96
C GLY A 32 -18.19 -4.50 7.65
N VAL A 33 -17.07 -5.18 7.40
CA VAL A 33 -15.81 -4.53 7.01
C VAL A 33 -15.91 -3.91 5.62
N MET A 34 -16.60 -4.57 4.69
CA MET A 34 -16.84 -4.04 3.36
C MET A 34 -17.72 -2.79 3.41
N SER A 35 -18.83 -2.84 4.17
CA SER A 35 -19.69 -1.67 4.41
C SER A 35 -18.91 -0.49 4.99
N ALA A 36 -18.11 -0.72 6.05
CA ALA A 36 -17.27 0.31 6.65
C ALA A 36 -16.19 0.85 5.69
N THR A 37 -15.67 0.01 4.80
CA THR A 37 -14.71 0.43 3.78
C THR A 37 -15.37 1.34 2.75
N TYR A 38 -16.56 0.99 2.26
CA TYR A 38 -17.34 1.87 1.37
C TYR A 38 -17.68 3.19 2.06
N ASP A 39 -18.14 3.16 3.33
CA ASP A 39 -18.44 4.38 4.10
C ASP A 39 -17.23 5.31 4.18
N ARG A 40 -16.06 4.77 4.53
CA ARG A 40 -14.82 5.55 4.56
C ARG A 40 -14.50 6.18 3.20
N ILE A 41 -14.64 5.42 2.10
CA ILE A 41 -14.36 5.92 0.75
C ILE A 41 -15.37 7.02 0.37
N ILE A 42 -16.65 6.83 0.68
CA ILE A 42 -17.73 7.80 0.43
C ILE A 42 -17.45 9.09 1.20
N ASP A 43 -17.11 9.00 2.50
CA ASP A 43 -16.80 10.16 3.34
C ASP A 43 -15.55 10.90 2.85
N GLU A 44 -14.48 10.19 2.49
CA GLU A 44 -13.28 10.79 1.91
C GLU A 44 -13.56 11.49 0.57
N LYS A 45 -14.40 10.90 -0.29
CA LYS A 45 -14.82 11.53 -1.55
C LYS A 45 -15.70 12.75 -1.29
N ARG A 46 -16.63 12.67 -0.34
CA ARG A 46 -17.50 13.79 0.07
C ARG A 46 -16.68 14.96 0.61
N SER A 47 -15.70 14.68 1.47
CA SER A 47 -14.77 15.67 2.02
C SER A 47 -13.98 16.37 0.90
N ARG A 48 -13.43 15.60 -0.04
CA ARG A 48 -12.74 16.15 -1.22
C ARG A 48 -13.66 17.03 -2.06
N ILE A 49 -14.88 16.58 -2.35
CA ILE A 49 -15.87 17.39 -3.10
C ILE A 49 -16.13 18.72 -2.39
N ASN A 50 -16.25 18.73 -1.06
CA ASN A 50 -16.45 19.97 -0.30
C ASN A 50 -15.23 20.90 -0.40
N GLN A 51 -14.02 20.38 -0.26
CA GLN A 51 -12.79 21.18 -0.45
C GLN A 51 -12.73 21.78 -1.86
N TYR A 52 -13.13 21.02 -2.88
CA TYR A 52 -13.24 21.50 -4.25
C TYR A 52 -14.31 22.59 -4.40
N LYS A 53 -15.46 22.46 -3.74
CA LYS A 53 -16.50 23.50 -3.72
C LYS A 53 -15.99 24.79 -3.09
N ASP A 54 -15.25 24.70 -1.99
CA ASP A 54 -14.66 25.86 -1.32
C ASP A 54 -13.64 26.57 -2.23
N ALA A 55 -12.82 25.80 -2.95
CA ALA A 55 -11.88 26.34 -3.93
C ALA A 55 -12.62 27.07 -5.08
N ILE A 56 -13.69 26.49 -5.62
CA ILE A 56 -14.51 27.15 -6.64
C ILE A 56 -15.16 28.43 -6.08
N ALA A 57 -15.63 28.41 -4.84
CA ALA A 57 -16.20 29.59 -4.20
C ALA A 57 -15.17 30.72 -4.08
N ALA A 58 -13.93 30.40 -3.72
CA ALA A 58 -12.83 31.37 -3.70
C ALA A 58 -12.54 31.94 -5.11
N MET A 59 -12.56 31.11 -6.15
CA MET A 59 -12.41 31.58 -7.54
C MET A 59 -13.55 32.50 -7.97
N ILE A 60 -14.79 32.20 -7.59
CA ILE A 60 -15.96 33.06 -7.86
C ILE A 60 -15.80 34.41 -7.14
N ALA A 61 -15.37 34.40 -5.87
CA ALA A 61 -15.11 35.64 -5.14
C ALA A 61 -14.00 36.47 -5.80
N GLN A 62 -12.97 35.82 -6.34
CA GLN A 62 -11.92 36.48 -7.12
C GLN A 62 -12.46 37.10 -8.42
N GLU A 63 -13.30 36.36 -9.15
CA GLU A 63 -13.98 36.83 -10.36
C GLU A 63 -14.83 38.07 -10.06
N GLU A 64 -15.63 38.04 -8.99
CA GLU A 64 -16.45 39.17 -8.56
C GLU A 64 -15.60 40.40 -8.17
N SER A 65 -14.50 40.18 -7.45
CA SER A 65 -13.56 41.26 -7.10
C SER A 65 -12.94 41.90 -8.36
N LYS A 66 -12.53 41.09 -9.34
CA LYS A 66 -12.01 41.61 -10.61
C LYS A 66 -13.08 42.36 -11.39
N LYS A 67 -14.32 41.85 -11.46
CA LYS A 67 -15.47 42.55 -12.07
C LYS A 67 -15.74 43.91 -11.44
N GLN A 68 -15.65 44.01 -10.11
CA GLN A 68 -15.79 45.30 -9.41
C GLN A 68 -14.66 46.27 -9.80
N LYS A 69 -13.41 45.79 -9.89
CA LYS A 69 -12.28 46.62 -10.32
C LYS A 69 -12.43 47.10 -11.77
N VAL A 70 -12.89 46.24 -12.68
CA VAL A 70 -13.18 46.63 -14.06
C VAL A 70 -14.22 47.76 -14.07
N LYS A 71 -15.33 47.61 -13.34
CA LYS A 71 -16.35 48.68 -13.24
C LYS A 71 -15.77 50.01 -12.74
N GLN A 72 -14.94 49.97 -11.69
CA GLN A 72 -14.26 51.17 -11.18
C GLN A 72 -13.35 51.79 -12.24
N LEU A 73 -12.56 50.98 -12.95
CA LEU A 73 -11.70 51.45 -14.04
C LEU A 73 -12.52 52.05 -15.18
N THR A 74 -13.67 51.45 -15.54
CA THR A 74 -14.57 51.98 -16.58
C THR A 74 -15.09 53.36 -16.20
N GLU A 75 -15.53 53.56 -14.95
CA GLU A 75 -15.96 54.87 -14.45
C GLU A 75 -14.82 55.91 -14.49
N GLU A 76 -13.60 55.50 -14.13
CA GLU A 76 -12.42 56.35 -14.20
C GLU A 76 -12.02 56.70 -15.64
N ILE A 77 -12.13 55.74 -16.57
CA ILE A 77 -11.91 55.94 -18.01
C ILE A 77 -12.90 56.96 -18.54
N GLU A 78 -14.20 56.82 -18.24
CA GLU A 78 -15.22 57.79 -18.65
C GLU A 78 -14.92 59.19 -18.11
N LYS A 79 -14.49 59.29 -16.85
CA LYS A 79 -14.09 60.58 -16.25
C LYS A 79 -12.89 61.18 -16.97
N LEU A 80 -11.86 60.38 -17.27
CA LEU A 80 -10.69 60.83 -18.02
C LEU A 80 -11.04 61.26 -19.45
N GLN A 81 -11.94 60.55 -20.13
CA GLN A 81 -12.45 60.93 -21.44
C GLN A 81 -13.16 62.29 -21.40
N LYS A 82 -14.00 62.54 -20.39
CA LYS A 82 -14.64 63.86 -20.18
C LYS A 82 -13.63 64.96 -19.89
N LEU A 83 -12.61 64.70 -19.05
CA LEU A 83 -11.54 65.66 -18.75
C LEU A 83 -10.69 65.97 -19.98
N LYS A 84 -10.33 64.96 -20.78
CA LYS A 84 -9.63 65.10 -22.06
C LYS A 84 -10.43 65.94 -23.06
N ALA A 85 -11.73 65.67 -23.19
CA ALA A 85 -12.64 66.47 -24.02
C ALA A 85 -12.76 67.92 -23.52
N GLY A 86 -12.82 68.12 -22.21
CA GLY A 86 -12.85 69.44 -21.58
C GLY A 86 -11.57 70.25 -21.81
N ALA A 87 -10.40 69.62 -21.69
CA ALA A 87 -9.11 70.23 -21.99
C ALA A 87 -9.01 70.64 -23.47
N ALA A 88 -9.46 69.77 -24.38
CA ALA A 88 -9.51 70.07 -25.81
C ALA A 88 -10.48 71.22 -26.13
N ALA A 89 -11.66 71.25 -25.51
CA ALA A 89 -12.63 72.33 -25.68
C ALA A 89 -12.09 73.68 -25.15
N LYS A 90 -11.38 73.67 -24.02
CA LYS A 90 -10.73 74.86 -23.47
C LYS A 90 -9.61 75.37 -24.38
N ALA A 91 -8.77 74.47 -24.90
CA ALA A 91 -7.75 74.81 -25.89
C ALA A 91 -8.35 75.44 -27.17
N ARG A 92 -9.50 74.94 -27.65
CA ARG A 92 -10.24 75.53 -28.79
C ARG A 92 -10.72 76.95 -28.50
N LYS A 93 -11.21 77.23 -27.30
CA LYS A 93 -11.63 78.59 -26.90
C LYS A 93 -10.45 79.57 -26.87
N VAL A 94 -9.28 79.12 -26.42
CA VAL A 94 -8.05 79.94 -26.45
C VAL A 94 -7.63 80.21 -27.91
N ALA A 95 -7.66 79.20 -28.77
CA ALA A 95 -7.37 79.37 -30.21
C ALA A 95 -8.34 80.35 -30.92
N GLN A 96 -9.62 80.36 -30.52
CA GLN A 96 -10.61 81.30 -31.05
C GLN A 96 -10.36 82.75 -30.60
N ARG A 97 -9.83 82.98 -29.39
CA ARG A 97 -9.48 84.34 -28.92
C ARG A 97 -8.33 84.96 -29.71
N HIS A 98 -7.43 84.13 -30.25
CA HIS A 98 -6.30 84.54 -31.09
C HIS A 98 -6.64 84.54 -32.59
N ASN A 99 -7.93 84.53 -32.96
CA ASN A 99 -8.41 84.53 -34.35
C ASN A 99 -7.80 83.43 -35.26
N GLY A 100 -7.38 82.31 -34.67
CA GLY A 100 -6.76 81.20 -35.43
C GLY A 100 -5.29 81.41 -35.80
N ASP A 101 -4.62 82.43 -35.25
CA ASP A 101 -3.18 82.59 -35.39
C ASP A 101 -2.45 81.50 -34.58
N VAL A 102 -1.75 80.62 -35.30
CA VAL A 102 -1.19 79.36 -34.79
C VAL A 102 -0.02 79.61 -33.85
N ASP A 103 0.80 80.61 -34.15
CA ASP A 103 2.02 80.89 -33.38
C ASP A 103 1.71 81.65 -32.10
N ALA A 104 0.77 82.61 -32.16
CA ALA A 104 0.25 83.31 -30.98
C ALA A 104 -0.49 82.37 -30.01
N THR A 105 -1.29 81.43 -30.54
CA THR A 105 -2.03 80.45 -29.72
C THR A 105 -1.09 79.47 -29.01
N LYS A 106 -0.02 79.00 -29.66
CA LYS A 106 0.95 78.07 -29.06
C LYS A 106 1.86 78.73 -28.02
N ALA A 107 2.08 80.03 -28.14
CA ALA A 107 2.83 80.83 -27.16
C ALA A 107 2.01 81.17 -25.91
N ASP A 108 0.67 81.04 -25.95
CA ASP A 108 -0.21 81.33 -24.82
C ASP A 108 0.00 80.32 -23.68
N PRO A 109 0.33 80.77 -22.45
CA PRO A 109 0.47 79.91 -21.28
C PRO A 109 -0.79 79.09 -20.96
N GLU A 110 -1.99 79.58 -21.28
CA GLU A 110 -3.24 78.87 -21.05
C GLU A 110 -3.42 77.71 -22.05
N TYR A 111 -2.96 77.85 -23.29
CA TYR A 111 -2.95 76.78 -24.29
C TYR A 111 -1.94 75.68 -23.93
N GLN A 112 -0.73 76.05 -23.52
CA GLN A 112 0.30 75.09 -23.12
C GLN A 112 -0.13 74.22 -21.93
N LYS A 113 -0.82 74.81 -20.94
CA LYS A 113 -1.42 74.06 -19.82
C LYS A 113 -2.51 73.08 -20.29
N CYS A 114 -3.34 73.47 -21.26
CA CYS A 114 -4.35 72.56 -21.81
C CYS A 114 -3.72 71.43 -22.63
N GLN A 115 -2.63 71.72 -23.33
CA GLN A 115 -1.87 70.74 -24.11
C GLN A 115 -1.18 69.71 -23.21
N SER A 116 -0.52 70.15 -22.12
CA SER A 116 0.11 69.24 -21.16
C SER A 116 -0.94 68.36 -20.49
N ALA A 117 -2.04 68.96 -19.98
CA ALA A 117 -3.14 68.21 -19.36
C ALA A 117 -3.77 67.21 -20.33
N PHE A 118 -3.95 67.57 -21.61
CA PHE A 118 -4.46 66.66 -22.63
C PHE A 118 -3.53 65.46 -22.86
N LYS A 119 -2.22 65.69 -22.89
CA LYS A 119 -1.22 64.62 -23.04
C LYS A 119 -1.24 63.69 -21.83
N ASP A 120 -1.24 64.26 -20.62
CA ASP A 120 -1.25 63.50 -19.36
C ASP A 120 -2.53 62.66 -19.22
N PHE A 121 -3.70 63.23 -19.55
CA PHE A 121 -4.95 62.47 -19.54
C PHE A 121 -4.99 61.39 -20.62
N SER A 122 -4.36 61.63 -21.77
CA SER A 122 -4.31 60.63 -22.85
C SER A 122 -3.45 59.44 -22.47
N SER A 123 -2.25 59.66 -21.93
CA SER A 123 -1.39 58.55 -21.47
C SER A 123 -2.05 57.78 -20.32
N THR A 124 -2.63 58.48 -19.35
CA THR A 124 -3.33 57.83 -18.22
C THR A 124 -4.55 57.02 -18.70
N LEU A 125 -5.25 57.50 -19.73
CA LEU A 125 -6.39 56.80 -20.31
C LEU A 125 -5.94 55.52 -21.02
N GLU A 126 -4.89 55.58 -21.85
CA GLU A 126 -4.33 54.40 -22.53
C GLU A 126 -3.88 53.34 -21.53
N GLU A 127 -3.20 53.74 -20.44
CA GLU A 127 -2.79 52.82 -19.36
C GLU A 127 -3.99 52.15 -18.68
N LYS A 128 -5.06 52.90 -18.40
CA LYS A 128 -6.26 52.35 -17.74
C LYS A 128 -7.08 51.47 -18.67
N GLU A 129 -7.21 51.83 -19.94
CA GLU A 129 -7.87 51.00 -20.95
C GLU A 129 -7.11 49.68 -21.14
N ALA A 130 -5.78 49.72 -21.23
CA ALA A 130 -4.96 48.50 -21.29
C ALA A 130 -5.16 47.61 -20.06
N ARG A 131 -5.18 48.19 -18.86
CA ARG A 131 -5.41 47.45 -17.61
C ARG A 131 -6.83 46.89 -17.49
N ALA A 132 -7.84 47.62 -17.99
CA ALA A 132 -9.20 47.12 -18.04
C ALA A 132 -9.31 45.90 -18.97
N ASN A 133 -8.70 45.98 -20.15
CA ASN A 133 -8.67 44.87 -21.12
C ASN A 133 -7.95 43.63 -20.56
N GLU A 134 -6.82 43.82 -19.86
CA GLU A 134 -6.11 42.73 -19.18
C GLU A 134 -7.01 42.04 -18.14
N LEU A 135 -7.69 42.83 -17.31
CA LEU A 135 -8.60 42.30 -16.30
C LEU A 135 -9.83 41.60 -16.89
N GLU A 136 -10.32 42.07 -18.04
CA GLU A 136 -11.41 41.41 -18.77
C GLU A 136 -10.98 40.05 -19.31
N GLY A 137 -9.79 39.95 -19.93
CA GLY A 137 -9.23 38.66 -20.36
C GLY A 137 -9.02 37.68 -19.21
N ASP A 138 -8.50 38.17 -18.09
CA ASP A 138 -8.37 37.42 -16.84
C ASP A 138 -9.72 36.89 -16.31
N ILE A 139 -10.78 37.69 -16.41
CA ILE A 139 -12.13 37.30 -16.00
C ILE A 139 -12.67 36.21 -16.92
N GLU A 140 -12.46 36.32 -18.24
CA GLU A 140 -12.89 35.30 -19.20
C GLU A 140 -12.23 33.95 -18.92
N GLU A 141 -10.92 33.94 -18.64
CA GLU A 141 -10.21 32.72 -18.28
C GLU A 141 -10.74 32.13 -16.97
N LEU A 142 -10.94 32.95 -15.93
CA LEU A 142 -11.53 32.52 -14.66
C LEU A 142 -12.91 31.91 -14.86
N VAL A 143 -13.78 32.53 -15.65
CA VAL A 143 -15.13 32.03 -15.94
C VAL A 143 -15.07 30.67 -16.62
N LYS A 144 -14.19 30.50 -17.61
CA LYS A 144 -13.98 29.23 -18.31
C LYS A 144 -13.51 28.13 -17.34
N ASN A 145 -12.53 28.44 -16.48
CA ASN A 145 -12.00 27.51 -15.50
C ASN A 145 -13.06 27.12 -14.46
N ILE A 146 -13.82 28.09 -13.93
CA ILE A 146 -14.93 27.87 -12.99
C ILE A 146 -15.99 26.96 -13.63
N ALA A 147 -16.36 27.20 -14.88
CA ALA A 147 -17.33 26.36 -15.60
C ALA A 147 -16.84 24.90 -15.74
N GLY A 148 -15.57 24.72 -16.12
CA GLY A 148 -14.95 23.38 -16.20
C GLY A 148 -14.94 22.65 -14.86
N HIS A 149 -14.57 23.34 -13.78
CA HIS A 149 -14.56 22.75 -12.43
C HIS A 149 -15.98 22.43 -11.92
N LYS A 150 -16.98 23.25 -12.24
CA LYS A 150 -18.39 22.95 -11.90
C LYS A 150 -18.86 21.65 -12.56
N ILE A 151 -18.54 21.43 -13.82
CA ILE A 151 -18.88 20.19 -14.54
C ILE A 151 -18.18 18.99 -13.88
N ASN A 152 -16.90 19.13 -13.53
CA ASN A 152 -16.15 18.07 -12.86
C ASN A 152 -16.78 17.70 -11.49
N ILE A 153 -17.10 18.69 -10.66
CA ILE A 153 -17.78 18.45 -9.38
C ILE A 153 -19.12 17.76 -9.58
N GLN A 154 -19.91 18.16 -10.58
CA GLN A 154 -21.18 17.49 -10.88
C GLN A 154 -20.97 16.01 -11.23
N SER A 155 -19.94 15.69 -12.01
CA SER A 155 -19.58 14.30 -12.31
C SER A 155 -19.20 13.55 -11.03
N GLN A 156 -18.32 14.12 -10.20
CA GLN A 156 -17.89 13.50 -8.94
C GLN A 156 -19.05 13.26 -7.96
N MET A 157 -20.04 14.16 -7.93
CA MET A 157 -21.25 13.99 -7.12
C MET A 157 -22.09 12.82 -7.62
N ARG A 158 -22.28 12.66 -8.94
CA ARG A 158 -22.98 11.50 -9.52
C ARG A 158 -22.23 10.20 -9.26
N ASP A 159 -20.91 10.20 -9.34
CA ASP A 159 -20.09 9.03 -9.04
C ASP A 159 -20.17 8.65 -7.55
N LEU A 160 -20.34 9.63 -6.65
CA LEU A 160 -20.56 9.39 -5.23
C LEU A 160 -21.94 8.73 -4.99
N GLU A 161 -22.98 9.20 -5.68
CA GLU A 161 -24.32 8.58 -5.62
C GLU A 161 -24.28 7.12 -6.11
N LYS A 162 -23.64 6.85 -7.25
CA LYS A 162 -23.43 5.49 -7.75
C LYS A 162 -22.65 4.61 -6.77
N LEU A 163 -21.62 5.16 -6.12
CA LEU A 163 -20.84 4.41 -5.14
C LEU A 163 -21.66 4.05 -3.90
N ALA A 164 -22.60 4.91 -3.51
CA ALA A 164 -23.51 4.64 -2.41
C ALA A 164 -24.54 3.54 -2.77
N GLU A 165 -24.98 3.49 -4.03
CA GLU A 165 -25.82 2.41 -4.56
C GLU A 165 -25.02 1.09 -4.64
N GLU A 166 -23.83 1.12 -5.24
CA GLU A 166 -22.92 -0.04 -5.34
C GLU A 166 -22.61 -0.65 -3.97
N LYS A 167 -22.44 0.18 -2.94
CA LYS A 167 -22.28 -0.29 -1.55
C LYS A 167 -23.42 -1.21 -1.13
N GLN A 168 -24.68 -0.82 -1.37
CA GLN A 168 -25.85 -1.59 -0.93
C GLN A 168 -25.90 -2.94 -1.64
N ASP A 169 -25.70 -2.94 -2.96
CA ASP A 169 -25.73 -4.15 -3.78
C ASP A 169 -24.57 -5.09 -3.43
N ALA A 170 -23.36 -4.55 -3.26
CA ALA A 170 -22.19 -5.33 -2.88
C ALA A 170 -22.40 -5.97 -1.50
N VAL A 171 -22.81 -5.18 -0.50
CA VAL A 171 -23.01 -5.67 0.87
C VAL A 171 -24.11 -6.73 0.91
N ALA A 172 -25.22 -6.52 0.20
CA ALA A 172 -26.28 -7.52 0.07
C ALA A 172 -25.77 -8.82 -0.59
N SER A 173 -25.03 -8.70 -1.70
CA SER A 173 -24.48 -9.87 -2.41
C SER A 173 -23.53 -10.68 -1.54
N VAL A 174 -22.64 -10.01 -0.79
CA VAL A 174 -21.72 -10.69 0.12
C VAL A 174 -22.46 -11.30 1.31
N LEU A 175 -23.47 -10.61 1.86
CA LEU A 175 -24.30 -11.16 2.93
C LEU A 175 -25.02 -12.44 2.46
N SER A 176 -25.69 -12.40 1.31
CA SER A 176 -26.35 -13.58 0.72
C SER A 176 -25.35 -14.72 0.47
N ALA A 177 -24.17 -14.43 -0.09
CA ALA A 177 -23.14 -15.44 -0.30
C ALA A 177 -22.64 -16.04 1.04
N THR A 178 -22.54 -15.24 2.10
CA THR A 178 -22.18 -15.75 3.43
C THR A 178 -23.28 -16.61 4.05
N GLU A 179 -24.56 -16.27 3.84
CA GLU A 179 -25.70 -17.06 4.31
C GLU A 179 -25.83 -18.37 3.54
N GLU A 180 -25.71 -18.35 2.22
CA GLU A 180 -25.69 -19.56 1.38
C GLU A 180 -24.56 -20.50 1.77
N LYS A 181 -23.35 -19.94 2.02
CA LYS A 181 -22.23 -20.72 2.52
C LYS A 181 -22.53 -21.33 3.88
N GLN A 182 -23.09 -20.57 4.83
CA GLN A 182 -23.46 -21.10 6.15
C GLN A 182 -24.51 -22.22 6.03
N ILE A 183 -25.51 -22.06 5.16
CA ILE A 183 -26.51 -23.10 4.89
C ILE A 183 -25.84 -24.34 4.30
N ALA A 184 -24.94 -24.17 3.33
CA ALA A 184 -24.19 -25.28 2.74
C ALA A 184 -23.27 -25.98 3.76
N ASP A 185 -22.59 -25.23 4.63
CA ASP A 185 -21.74 -25.75 5.71
C ASP A 185 -22.57 -26.56 6.73
N ILE A 186 -23.80 -26.11 7.03
CA ILE A 186 -24.77 -26.85 7.86
C ILE A 186 -25.25 -28.12 7.13
N MET A 187 -25.62 -28.00 5.85
CA MET A 187 -26.12 -29.14 5.03
C MET A 187 -25.07 -30.21 4.78
N THR A 188 -23.80 -29.83 4.64
CA THR A 188 -22.67 -30.75 4.40
C THR A 188 -22.12 -31.37 5.69
N GLY A 189 -22.66 -31.00 6.86
CA GLY A 189 -22.30 -31.63 8.13
C GLY A 189 -20.93 -31.21 8.69
N LEU A 190 -20.33 -30.12 8.20
CA LEU A 190 -19.07 -29.59 8.77
C LEU A 190 -19.20 -29.14 10.23
N SER A 191 -20.44 -28.98 10.73
CA SER A 191 -20.73 -28.74 12.15
C SER A 191 -20.66 -30.01 13.01
N GLU A 192 -20.86 -31.22 12.45
CA GLU A 192 -20.67 -32.50 13.17
C GLU A 192 -19.21 -33.01 13.08
N ASP A 193 -18.48 -32.70 12.00
CA ASP A 193 -17.18 -33.32 11.71
C ASP A 193 -15.97 -32.76 12.47
N ARG A 194 -16.08 -31.60 13.15
CA ARG A 194 -15.02 -31.14 14.07
C ARG A 194 -14.82 -32.13 15.24
N THR A 195 -15.88 -32.78 15.70
CA THR A 195 -15.76 -33.80 16.75
C THR A 195 -15.11 -35.08 16.22
N SER A 196 -15.42 -35.47 14.98
CA SER A 196 -14.82 -36.61 14.29
C SER A 196 -13.31 -36.42 14.05
N GLU A 197 -12.91 -35.22 13.62
CA GLU A 197 -11.52 -34.86 13.35
C GLU A 197 -10.70 -34.73 14.65
N GLU A 198 -11.24 -34.07 15.67
CA GLU A 198 -10.62 -34.03 17.01
C GLU A 198 -10.50 -35.44 17.63
N LEU A 199 -11.50 -36.30 17.47
CA LEU A 199 -11.41 -37.71 17.91
C LEU A 199 -10.39 -38.51 17.11
N ARG A 200 -10.23 -38.25 15.81
CA ARG A 200 -9.19 -38.88 14.99
C ARG A 200 -7.80 -38.44 15.46
N GLU A 201 -7.61 -37.15 15.70
CA GLU A 201 -6.34 -36.58 16.17
C GLU A 201 -5.98 -37.10 17.57
N LEU A 202 -6.96 -37.16 18.50
CA LEU A 202 -6.79 -37.78 19.82
C LEU A 202 -6.44 -39.28 19.74
N ARG A 203 -7.04 -40.03 18.81
CA ARG A 203 -6.71 -41.46 18.59
C ARG A 203 -5.30 -41.65 18.03
N GLU A 204 -4.87 -40.76 17.14
CA GLU A 204 -3.53 -40.79 16.56
C GLU A 204 -2.47 -40.38 17.60
N LEU A 205 -2.74 -39.38 18.42
CA LEU A 205 -1.89 -38.93 19.54
C LEU A 205 -1.76 -40.03 20.60
N ARG A 206 -2.86 -40.73 20.93
CA ARG A 206 -2.84 -41.95 21.74
C ARG A 206 -2.01 -43.06 21.09
N GLY A 207 -2.11 -43.24 19.77
CA GLY A 207 -1.32 -44.22 19.02
C GLY A 207 0.18 -43.93 19.10
N LYS A 208 0.57 -42.67 18.90
CA LYS A 208 1.95 -42.19 19.02
C LYS A 208 2.49 -42.35 20.45
N ALA A 209 1.74 -41.95 21.47
CA ALA A 209 2.14 -42.12 22.86
C ALA A 209 2.33 -43.60 23.25
N ASN A 210 1.48 -44.51 22.76
CA ASN A 210 1.65 -45.95 22.98
C ASN A 210 2.86 -46.53 22.25
N ALA A 211 3.14 -46.05 21.03
CA ALA A 211 4.32 -46.45 20.26
C ALA A 211 5.61 -45.94 20.92
N GLU A 212 5.62 -44.69 21.40
CA GLU A 212 6.73 -44.12 22.17
C GLU A 212 6.93 -44.88 23.49
N ALA A 213 5.87 -45.24 24.20
CA ALA A 213 5.97 -46.06 25.42
C ALA A 213 6.43 -47.51 25.14
N ARG A 214 6.21 -48.05 23.94
CA ARG A 214 6.76 -49.35 23.51
C ARG A 214 8.23 -49.20 23.13
N MET A 215 8.58 -48.22 22.32
CA MET A 215 9.95 -47.89 21.96
C MET A 215 10.81 -47.55 23.19
N SER A 216 10.26 -46.85 24.18
CA SER A 216 10.92 -46.55 25.44
C SER A 216 11.13 -47.81 26.31
N ARG A 217 10.18 -48.76 26.29
CA ARG A 217 10.35 -50.08 26.93
C ARG A 217 11.35 -50.97 26.20
N GLU A 218 11.37 -50.91 24.87
CA GLU A 218 12.36 -51.62 24.04
C GLU A 218 13.76 -51.02 24.20
N MET A 219 13.89 -49.70 24.29
CA MET A 219 15.14 -48.99 24.58
C MET A 219 15.64 -49.29 25.99
N ALA A 220 14.76 -49.27 27.00
CA ALA A 220 15.12 -49.65 28.36
C ALA A 220 15.50 -51.14 28.48
N GLY A 221 14.87 -52.02 27.69
CA GLY A 221 15.24 -53.43 27.59
C GLY A 221 16.52 -53.70 26.79
N LEU A 222 16.87 -52.80 25.86
CA LEU A 222 18.15 -52.80 25.15
C LEU A 222 19.28 -52.35 26.07
N ASP A 223 19.08 -51.38 26.94
CA ASP A 223 20.09 -50.96 27.93
C ASP A 223 20.38 -52.05 28.96
N THR A 224 19.39 -52.85 29.40
CA THR A 224 19.66 -54.00 30.29
C THR A 224 20.43 -55.11 29.59
N LYS A 225 20.13 -55.41 28.32
CA LYS A 225 20.85 -56.44 27.55
C LYS A 225 22.26 -55.99 27.18
N ARG A 226 22.44 -54.70 26.88
CA ARG A 226 23.73 -54.09 26.58
C ARG A 226 24.61 -53.99 27.82
N ALA A 227 24.01 -53.75 29.00
CA ALA A 227 24.71 -53.87 30.28
C ALA A 227 25.10 -55.33 30.59
N GLU A 228 24.25 -56.32 30.31
CA GLU A 228 24.59 -57.75 30.44
C GLU A 228 25.70 -58.19 29.47
N GLU A 229 25.69 -57.72 28.21
CA GLU A 229 26.78 -57.91 27.24
C GLU A 229 28.07 -57.23 27.70
N GLU A 230 28.01 -55.99 28.21
CA GLU A 230 29.19 -55.31 28.76
C GLU A 230 29.75 -56.01 30.02
N PHE A 231 28.91 -56.59 30.88
CA PHE A 231 29.37 -57.39 32.03
C PHE A 231 29.94 -58.76 31.61
N LEU A 232 29.39 -59.39 30.57
CA LEU A 232 29.93 -60.63 29.99
C LEU A 232 31.27 -60.37 29.28
N GLU A 233 31.40 -59.26 28.55
CA GLU A 233 32.67 -58.83 27.96
C GLU A 233 33.70 -58.47 29.04
N PHE A 234 33.31 -57.81 30.13
CA PHE A 234 34.21 -57.50 31.24
C PHE A 234 34.63 -58.74 32.04
N ALA A 235 33.79 -59.79 32.08
CA ALA A 235 34.13 -61.09 32.65
C ALA A 235 35.02 -61.94 31.70
N GLN A 236 34.86 -61.79 30.38
CA GLN A 236 35.68 -62.45 29.36
C GLN A 236 37.02 -61.74 29.11
N ALA A 237 37.14 -60.45 29.39
CA ALA A 237 38.36 -59.66 29.19
C ALA A 237 39.38 -59.76 30.34
N ASN A 238 39.21 -60.68 31.30
CA ASN A 238 40.17 -60.87 32.38
C ASN A 238 40.35 -62.34 32.81
N GLU A 239 40.40 -63.24 31.83
CA GLU A 239 41.00 -64.56 32.03
C GLU A 239 41.79 -64.98 30.76
N ALA A 240 43.11 -65.12 30.95
CA ALA A 240 44.10 -65.77 30.10
C ALA A 240 44.68 -64.98 28.89
N ASN A 241 45.86 -64.36 29.07
CA ASN A 241 47.15 -65.03 28.81
C ASN A 241 48.32 -64.02 28.76
N ASP A 242 49.20 -64.05 29.77
CA ASP A 242 50.53 -63.41 29.71
C ASP A 242 51.61 -64.27 30.40
N GLU A 243 51.48 -65.59 30.28
CA GLU A 243 52.51 -66.55 30.73
C GLU A 243 52.97 -67.53 29.63
N PHE A 244 52.37 -67.48 28.43
CA PHE A 244 52.73 -68.36 27.31
C PHE A 244 53.84 -67.78 26.40
N ASP A 245 54.05 -66.45 26.42
CA ASP A 245 55.13 -65.76 25.69
C ASP A 245 56.53 -66.05 26.26
N ARG A 246 56.63 -66.80 27.37
CA ARG A 246 57.90 -67.27 27.92
C ARG A 246 58.42 -68.58 27.35
N LEU A 247 57.67 -69.31 26.52
CA LEU A 247 57.97 -70.74 26.35
C LEU A 247 58.19 -71.32 24.97
N ILE A 248 58.15 -70.59 23.84
CA ILE A 248 58.41 -71.28 22.56
C ILE A 248 59.19 -70.43 21.56
N GLY A 249 60.48 -70.26 21.86
CA GLY A 249 61.51 -69.99 20.88
C GLY A 249 62.77 -70.78 21.23
N LEU A 250 63.05 -71.82 20.43
CA LEU A 250 64.30 -72.58 20.26
C LEU A 250 64.42 -73.97 20.89
N ALA A 251 64.60 -74.90 19.96
CA ALA A 251 65.07 -76.25 20.14
C ALA A 251 66.41 -76.32 20.89
N GLY A 252 66.40 -77.03 22.01
CA GLY A 252 67.48 -77.88 22.48
C GLY A 252 66.87 -79.24 22.84
N LYS A 253 67.33 -80.30 22.16
CA LYS A 253 67.04 -81.75 22.35
C LYS A 253 66.55 -82.12 23.76
N SER A 254 65.55 -83.01 23.95
CA SER A 254 65.64 -84.47 23.73
C SER A 254 64.27 -85.16 23.96
N GLU A 255 63.97 -86.22 23.18
CA GLU A 255 63.28 -87.52 23.48
C GLU A 255 62.09 -87.55 24.48
N GLU A 256 60.94 -88.25 24.30
CA GLU A 256 60.57 -89.51 23.61
C GLU A 256 59.01 -89.63 23.55
N GLY A 257 58.45 -90.51 22.70
CA GLY A 257 57.03 -90.57 22.19
C GLY A 257 55.91 -91.08 23.13
N PRO A 258 54.80 -91.73 22.64
CA PRO A 258 54.26 -91.88 21.27
C PRO A 258 52.70 -91.77 21.11
N ASP A 259 52.24 -91.82 19.83
CA ASP A 259 50.94 -92.29 19.27
C ASP A 259 49.61 -91.58 19.64
N SER A 260 48.59 -91.43 18.78
CA SER A 260 48.29 -91.82 17.39
C SER A 260 47.00 -91.05 16.97
N ALA A 261 46.96 -90.43 15.79
CA ALA A 261 46.23 -90.88 14.59
C ALA A 261 44.82 -90.28 14.33
N THR A 262 44.72 -89.63 13.15
CA THR A 262 43.60 -89.69 12.14
C THR A 262 42.24 -89.07 12.49
N THR A 263 41.51 -88.35 11.63
CA THR A 263 41.47 -88.25 10.16
C THR A 263 40.65 -87.01 9.77
N GLU A 264 41.08 -86.33 8.72
CA GLU A 264 40.31 -85.34 7.93
C GLU A 264 39.19 -86.03 7.08
N PRO A 265 38.64 -85.41 6.01
CA PRO A 265 37.67 -84.31 5.95
C PRO A 265 36.51 -84.69 5.00
N THR A 266 35.57 -83.80 4.67
CA THR A 266 35.17 -83.53 3.26
C THR A 266 34.09 -82.44 3.14
N LYS A 267 33.94 -81.97 1.91
CA LYS A 267 33.64 -80.62 1.46
C LYS A 267 32.54 -80.72 0.37
N ILE A 268 31.57 -79.79 0.43
CA ILE A 268 30.76 -79.16 -0.66
C ILE A 268 29.82 -80.03 -1.56
N PRO A 269 28.92 -79.44 -2.42
CA PRO A 269 27.49 -79.76 -2.47
C PRO A 269 27.01 -80.27 -3.87
N GLU A 270 25.69 -80.32 -4.08
CA GLU A 270 24.87 -80.26 -5.33
C GLU A 270 23.84 -81.39 -5.50
N ALA A 271 22.69 -80.97 -6.06
CA ALA A 271 21.59 -81.70 -6.74
C ALA A 271 20.70 -82.67 -5.96
#